data_AF-A0A2V9PDP9-F1
#
_entry.id   AF-A0A2V9PDP9-F1
#
_cell.length_a   1.000
_cell.length_b   1.000
_cell.length_c   1.000
_cell.angle_alpha   90.00
_cell.angle_beta   90.00
_cell.angle_gamma   90.00
#
_symmetry.space_group_name_H-M   'P 1'
#
loop_
_entity.id
_entity.type
_entity.pdbx_description
1 polymer ?
#
loop_
_entity_poly.entity_id
_entity_poly.type
_entity_poly.pdbx_seq_one_letter_code
_entity_poly.pdbx_strand_id
1 'polypeptide(L)'
;MDAPEIRLIPVYLEDEILPGDGLLQKLNAALRHQKIALAGNDVIVIKHKIISKAEGRVVRLESVRPRKSAVSWGRRYHVDARVIELSLRESKRIVRQKNGVLITETHYGFVCANSGVDASNVDGGKSAVLLPENSDRSAARLRSQIKKAFGISVAVIVSDSFGRPWREGLTEVAIGVAGIQPLHDYRGERDPHGYKLRATTEAVADELACAAGLVCGKLSRTPVCIVRGFSGRRGRGSARDLVRKKNDLFR
;
A
#
# COMPACT_ATOMS: atom_id res chain seq x y z
N MET A 1 24.85 23.05 12.42
CA MET A 1 23.75 22.07 12.52
C MET A 1 23.68 21.40 11.17
N ASP A 2 23.83 20.08 11.12
CA ASP A 2 23.69 19.35 9.87
C ASP A 2 22.28 19.56 9.30
N ALA A 3 22.18 19.64 7.98
CA ALA A 3 20.89 19.75 7.32
C ALA A 3 20.03 18.52 7.65
N PRO A 4 18.70 18.67 7.82
CA PRO A 4 17.84 17.53 8.07
C PRO A 4 17.93 16.52 6.91
N GLU A 5 18.20 15.25 7.22
CA GLU A 5 18.32 14.15 6.26
C GLU A 5 17.21 13.10 6.50
N ILE A 6 16.68 12.56 5.41
CA ILE A 6 15.81 11.37 5.44
C ILE A 6 16.54 10.21 4.77
N ARG A 7 16.66 9.10 5.48
CA ARG A 7 17.31 7.87 4.99
C ARG A 7 16.27 6.80 4.66
N LEU A 8 16.42 6.18 3.49
CA LEU A 8 15.60 5.07 3.01
C LEU A 8 16.43 3.79 3.06
N ILE A 9 16.04 2.85 3.93
CA ILE A 9 16.81 1.63 4.20
C ILE A 9 15.95 0.43 3.76
N PRO A 10 16.16 -0.13 2.56
CA PRO A 10 15.42 -1.32 2.13
C PRO A 10 15.82 -2.53 2.98
N VAL A 11 14.85 -3.40 3.27
CA VAL A 11 15.06 -4.63 4.04
C VAL A 11 14.78 -5.81 3.12
N TYR A 12 15.82 -6.55 2.79
CA TYR A 12 15.74 -7.77 1.98
C TYR A 12 15.10 -8.91 2.77
N LEU A 13 14.13 -9.60 2.17
CA LEU A 13 13.54 -10.82 2.71
C LEU A 13 13.98 -12.01 1.84
N GLU A 14 14.72 -12.93 2.46
CA GLU A 14 15.23 -14.12 1.78
C GLU A 14 14.10 -15.09 1.44
N ASP A 15 13.26 -15.40 2.43
CA ASP A 15 12.13 -16.31 2.25
C ASP A 15 10.94 -15.67 1.57
N GLU A 16 10.21 -16.49 0.81
CA GLU A 16 8.85 -16.17 0.40
C GLU A 16 7.92 -16.14 1.62
N ILE A 17 6.89 -15.30 1.57
CA ILE A 17 5.86 -15.24 2.63
C ILE A 17 4.72 -16.17 2.27
N LEU A 18 4.42 -17.09 3.18
CA LEU A 18 3.36 -18.08 3.03
C LEU A 18 2.11 -17.69 3.87
N PRO A 19 0.92 -18.21 3.50
CA PRO A 19 -0.27 -18.06 4.32
C PRO A 19 -0.05 -18.52 5.76
N GLY A 20 -0.40 -17.66 6.72
CA GLY A 20 -0.21 -17.90 8.16
C GLY A 20 1.12 -17.44 8.74
N ASP A 21 2.08 -17.02 7.91
CA ASP A 21 3.39 -16.56 8.39
C ASP A 21 3.30 -15.35 9.33
N GLY A 22 4.16 -15.36 10.34
CA GLY A 22 4.34 -14.25 11.25
C GLY A 22 5.24 -13.15 10.65
N LEU A 23 4.65 -12.05 10.19
CA LEU A 23 5.41 -10.95 9.58
C LEU A 23 6.47 -10.33 10.49
N LEU A 24 6.18 -10.19 11.79
CA LEU A 24 7.16 -9.68 12.76
C LEU A 24 8.39 -10.61 12.82
N GLN A 25 8.16 -11.92 12.83
CA GLN A 25 9.22 -12.92 12.91
C GLN A 25 10.10 -12.85 11.66
N LYS A 26 9.50 -12.81 10.46
CA LYS A 26 10.20 -12.67 9.18
C LYS A 26 10.99 -11.35 9.10
N LEU A 27 10.37 -10.24 9.52
CA LEU A 27 11.05 -8.94 9.60
C LEU A 27 12.24 -8.98 10.57
N ASN A 28 12.06 -9.53 11.78
CA ASN A 28 13.13 -9.61 12.78
C ASN A 28 14.31 -10.47 12.28
N ALA A 29 14.04 -11.60 11.63
CA ALA A 29 15.08 -12.42 11.01
C ALA A 29 15.87 -11.62 9.95
N ALA A 30 15.16 -10.92 9.06
CA ALA A 30 15.76 -10.09 8.02
C ALA A 30 16.62 -8.95 8.61
N LEU A 31 16.12 -8.27 9.65
CA LEU A 31 16.83 -7.19 10.33
C LEU A 31 18.12 -7.68 10.99
N ARG A 32 18.08 -8.84 11.66
CA ARG A 32 19.26 -9.45 12.29
C ARG A 32 20.30 -9.85 11.25
N HIS A 33 19.87 -10.51 10.17
CA HIS A 33 20.77 -10.93 9.09
C HIS A 33 21.48 -9.73 8.44
N GLN A 34 20.77 -8.64 8.22
CA GLN A 34 21.31 -7.41 7.62
C GLN A 34 21.96 -6.46 8.63
N LYS A 35 22.00 -6.81 9.92
CA LYS A 35 22.52 -5.97 11.02
C LYS A 35 21.86 -4.58 11.07
N ILE A 36 20.57 -4.52 10.75
CA ILE A 36 19.77 -3.29 10.80
C ILE A 36 19.06 -3.22 12.15
N ALA A 37 19.36 -2.19 12.93
CA ALA A 37 18.61 -1.86 14.14
C ALA A 37 17.49 -0.88 13.82
N LEU A 38 16.27 -1.17 14.28
CA LEU A 38 15.17 -0.21 14.28
C LEU A 38 15.41 0.86 15.35
N ALA A 39 15.01 2.10 15.03
CA ALA A 39 15.10 3.24 15.93
C ALA A 39 13.69 3.77 16.27
N GLY A 40 13.59 4.48 17.39
CA GLY A 40 12.40 5.25 17.70
C GLY A 40 12.09 6.25 16.59
N ASN A 41 10.80 6.43 16.27
CA ASN A 41 10.34 7.28 15.17
C ASN A 41 10.72 6.80 13.76
N ASP A 42 11.20 5.57 13.57
CA ASP A 42 11.22 5.01 12.23
C ASP A 42 9.78 4.93 11.67
N VAL A 43 9.64 5.08 10.36
CA VAL A 43 8.44 4.73 9.61
C VAL A 43 8.75 3.49 8.78
N ILE A 44 7.99 2.43 9.01
CA ILE A 44 8.16 1.17 8.27
C ILE A 44 7.13 1.16 7.15
N VAL A 45 7.59 1.29 5.91
CA VAL A 45 6.76 1.13 4.71
C VAL A 45 6.84 -0.34 4.28
N ILE A 46 5.69 -0.98 4.10
CA ILE A 46 5.58 -2.41 3.78
C ILE A 46 4.64 -2.61 2.59
N LYS A 47 5.11 -3.29 1.54
CA LYS A 47 4.27 -3.62 0.38
C LYS A 47 3.16 -4.57 0.77
N HIS A 48 1.94 -4.30 0.33
CA HIS A 48 0.75 -5.04 0.73
C HIS A 48 0.84 -6.55 0.43
N LYS A 49 1.58 -6.97 -0.61
CA LYS A 49 1.65 -8.37 -1.04
C LYS A 49 2.07 -9.32 0.07
N ILE A 50 3.07 -8.93 0.89
CA ILE A 50 3.51 -9.80 1.98
C ILE A 50 2.50 -9.86 3.12
N ILE A 51 1.77 -8.77 3.37
CA ILE A 51 0.63 -8.76 4.31
C ILE A 51 -0.48 -9.65 3.78
N SER A 52 -0.84 -9.47 2.52
CA SER A 52 -1.91 -10.21 1.85
C SER A 52 -1.62 -11.71 1.86
N LYS A 53 -0.38 -12.11 1.53
CA LYS A 53 0.07 -13.51 1.60
C LYS A 53 -0.04 -14.06 3.02
N ALA A 54 0.53 -13.38 4.01
CA ALA A 54 0.47 -13.81 5.41
C ALA A 54 -0.97 -13.93 5.94
N GLU A 55 -1.86 -13.04 5.49
CA GLU A 55 -3.29 -13.04 5.85
C GLU A 55 -4.15 -14.00 4.99
N GLY A 56 -3.54 -14.82 4.13
CA GLY A 56 -4.28 -15.81 3.33
C GLY A 56 -5.10 -15.21 2.18
N ARG A 57 -4.81 -13.98 1.76
CA ARG A 57 -5.47 -13.27 0.64
C ARG A 57 -4.92 -13.71 -0.72
N VAL A 58 -4.62 -14.99 -0.87
CA VAL A 58 -4.13 -15.61 -2.11
C VAL A 58 -5.21 -16.54 -2.65
N VAL A 59 -5.64 -16.32 -3.88
CA VAL A 59 -6.71 -17.10 -4.52
C VAL A 59 -6.15 -17.80 -5.75
N ARG A 60 -6.28 -19.13 -5.79
CA ARG A 60 -5.97 -19.91 -7.00
C ARG A 60 -6.97 -19.56 -8.09
N LEU A 61 -6.51 -19.13 -9.25
CA LEU A 61 -7.39 -18.71 -10.34
C LEU A 61 -8.24 -19.87 -10.86
N GLU A 62 -7.73 -21.11 -10.86
CA GLU A 62 -8.49 -22.30 -11.26
C GLU A 62 -9.79 -22.53 -10.48
N SER A 63 -9.88 -22.05 -9.23
CA SER A 63 -11.09 -22.18 -8.40
C SER A 63 -12.12 -21.08 -8.67
N VAL A 64 -11.74 -20.05 -9.42
CA VAL A 64 -12.60 -18.90 -9.71
C VAL A 64 -13.51 -19.23 -10.89
N ARG A 65 -14.82 -19.23 -10.64
CA ARG A 65 -15.86 -19.30 -11.67
C ARG A 65 -16.28 -17.88 -12.09
N PRO A 66 -15.83 -17.36 -13.24
CA PRO A 66 -16.20 -16.02 -13.70
C PRO A 66 -17.65 -15.97 -14.19
N ARG A 67 -18.35 -14.85 -13.91
CA ARG A 67 -19.69 -14.58 -14.45
C ARG A 67 -19.63 -14.37 -15.97
N LYS A 68 -20.78 -14.54 -16.66
CA LYS A 68 -20.87 -14.42 -18.13
C LYS A 68 -20.28 -13.10 -18.66
N SER A 69 -20.57 -11.97 -17.99
CA SER A 69 -20.05 -10.66 -18.41
C SER A 69 -18.52 -10.57 -18.31
N ALA A 70 -17.90 -11.15 -17.27
CA ALA A 70 -16.44 -11.21 -17.13
C ALA A 70 -15.81 -12.10 -18.21
N VAL A 71 -16.44 -13.24 -18.56
CA VAL A 71 -16.00 -14.10 -19.66
C VAL A 71 -16.07 -13.37 -21.00
N SER A 72 -17.17 -12.70 -21.30
CA SER A 72 -17.32 -11.91 -22.54
C SER A 72 -16.29 -10.79 -22.63
N TRP A 73 -16.04 -10.09 -21.52
CA TRP A 73 -15.01 -9.04 -21.44
C TRP A 73 -13.60 -9.61 -21.67
N GLY A 74 -13.26 -10.69 -20.96
CA GLY A 74 -11.96 -11.35 -21.05
C GLY A 74 -11.65 -11.82 -22.48
N ARG A 75 -12.65 -12.38 -23.17
CA ARG A 75 -12.52 -12.75 -24.60
C ARG A 75 -12.30 -11.54 -25.49
N ARG A 76 -13.08 -10.47 -25.32
CA ARG A 76 -13.01 -9.27 -26.17
C ARG A 76 -11.67 -8.55 -26.08
N TYR A 77 -11.07 -8.51 -24.89
CA TYR A 77 -9.86 -7.71 -24.63
C TYR A 77 -8.63 -8.53 -24.27
N HIS A 78 -8.68 -9.86 -24.44
CA HIS A 78 -7.58 -10.78 -24.15
C HIS A 78 -7.02 -10.65 -22.73
N VAL A 79 -7.92 -10.48 -21.74
CA VAL A 79 -7.59 -10.44 -20.31
C VAL A 79 -8.20 -11.65 -19.60
N ASP A 80 -7.59 -12.06 -18.49
CA ASP A 80 -8.09 -13.21 -17.72
C ASP A 80 -9.42 -12.89 -17.04
N ALA A 81 -10.50 -13.53 -17.50
CA ALA A 81 -11.85 -13.38 -16.95
C ALA A 81 -11.93 -13.68 -15.44
N ARG A 82 -11.04 -14.53 -14.91
CA ARG A 82 -10.98 -14.90 -13.50
C ARG A 82 -10.43 -13.74 -12.64
N VAL A 83 -9.43 -13.03 -13.15
CA VAL A 83 -8.91 -11.81 -12.51
C VAL A 83 -9.97 -10.71 -12.54
N ILE A 84 -10.68 -10.55 -13.65
CA ILE A 84 -11.80 -9.61 -13.75
C ILE A 84 -12.90 -9.98 -12.75
N GLU A 85 -13.27 -11.25 -12.63
CA GLU A 85 -14.25 -11.70 -11.65
C GLU A 85 -13.84 -11.37 -10.21
N LEU A 86 -12.59 -11.64 -9.83
CA LEU A 86 -12.06 -11.27 -8.52
C LEU A 86 -12.10 -9.75 -8.30
N SER A 87 -11.68 -8.98 -9.30
CA SER A 87 -11.70 -7.51 -9.26
C SER A 87 -13.11 -6.99 -8.99
N LEU A 88 -14.12 -7.58 -9.63
CA LEU A 88 -15.53 -7.23 -9.43
C LEU A 88 -16.03 -7.60 -8.03
N ARG A 89 -15.62 -8.74 -7.46
CA ARG A 89 -15.98 -9.15 -6.09
C ARG A 89 -15.39 -8.22 -5.03
N GLU A 90 -14.16 -7.77 -5.24
CA GLU A 90 -13.45 -6.84 -4.35
C GLU A 90 -13.85 -5.36 -4.58
N SER A 91 -14.69 -5.10 -5.59
CA SER A 91 -15.19 -3.76 -5.91
C SER A 91 -16.56 -3.48 -5.30
N LYS A 92 -16.75 -2.24 -4.88
CA LYS A 92 -18.07 -1.66 -4.61
C LYS A 92 -18.78 -1.25 -5.90
N ARG A 93 -18.02 -0.72 -6.86
CA ARG A 93 -18.52 -0.35 -8.20
C ARG A 93 -17.39 -0.28 -9.23
N ILE A 94 -17.77 -0.38 -10.49
CA ILE A 94 -16.92 -0.02 -11.62
C ILE A 94 -16.94 1.50 -11.78
N VAL A 95 -15.77 2.13 -11.80
CA VAL A 95 -15.61 3.56 -12.07
C VAL A 95 -15.45 3.79 -13.57
N ARG A 96 -14.59 2.98 -14.23
CA ARG A 96 -14.40 3.04 -15.67
C ARG A 96 -13.95 1.70 -16.21
N GLN A 97 -14.40 1.36 -17.41
CA GLN A 97 -13.92 0.17 -18.12
C GLN A 97 -13.74 0.50 -19.61
N LYS A 98 -12.54 0.28 -20.15
CA LYS A 98 -12.25 0.52 -21.57
C LYS A 98 -10.98 -0.23 -21.98
N ASN A 99 -10.94 -0.78 -23.19
CA ASN A 99 -9.74 -1.40 -23.78
C ASN A 99 -9.04 -2.41 -22.86
N GLY A 100 -9.80 -3.29 -22.21
CA GLY A 100 -9.25 -4.29 -21.27
C GLY A 100 -8.88 -3.75 -19.89
N VAL A 101 -8.84 -2.43 -19.71
CA VAL A 101 -8.59 -1.78 -18.41
C VAL A 101 -9.90 -1.67 -17.63
N LEU A 102 -9.84 -2.09 -16.37
CA LEU A 102 -10.93 -2.00 -15.41
C LEU A 102 -10.46 -1.16 -14.22
N ILE A 103 -11.08 0.00 -14.03
CA ILE A 103 -10.90 0.87 -12.87
C ILE A 103 -12.12 0.74 -11.98
N THR A 104 -11.90 0.44 -10.70
CA THR A 104 -12.93 0.10 -9.73
C THR A 104 -12.71 0.87 -8.43
N GLU A 105 -13.78 1.12 -7.71
CA GLU A 105 -13.72 1.56 -6.31
C GLU A 105 -13.78 0.31 -5.44
N THR A 106 -12.74 0.05 -4.63
CA THR A 106 -12.72 -1.07 -3.68
C THR A 106 -13.74 -0.85 -2.57
N HIS A 107 -14.08 -1.90 -1.80
CA HIS A 107 -14.93 -1.76 -0.60
C HIS A 107 -14.34 -0.81 0.45
N TYR A 108 -13.02 -0.64 0.47
CA TYR A 108 -12.33 0.31 1.35
C TYR A 108 -12.38 1.76 0.82
N GLY A 109 -12.61 1.95 -0.48
CA GLY A 109 -12.77 3.25 -1.13
C GLY A 109 -11.63 3.67 -2.07
N PHE A 110 -10.60 2.84 -2.24
CA PHE A 110 -9.51 3.10 -3.19
C PHE A 110 -10.04 3.01 -4.62
N VAL A 111 -9.69 3.98 -5.47
CA VAL A 111 -9.99 3.94 -6.90
C VAL A 111 -8.71 3.53 -7.62
N CYS A 112 -8.67 2.27 -8.07
CA CYS A 112 -7.48 1.69 -8.68
C CYS A 112 -7.84 0.66 -9.76
N ALA A 113 -6.83 0.21 -10.50
CA ALA A 113 -7.02 -0.85 -11.49
C ALA A 113 -7.33 -2.17 -10.78
N ASN A 114 -8.30 -2.92 -11.31
CA ASN A 114 -8.62 -4.29 -10.90
C ASN A 114 -8.86 -4.47 -9.39
N SER A 115 -9.33 -3.44 -8.67
CA SER A 115 -9.49 -3.45 -7.21
C SER A 115 -8.21 -3.80 -6.42
N GLY A 116 -7.03 -3.56 -6.99
CA GLY A 116 -5.75 -3.97 -6.41
C GLY A 116 -5.52 -5.49 -6.45
N VAL A 117 -6.30 -6.24 -7.24
CA VAL A 117 -6.03 -7.65 -7.51
C VAL A 117 -4.80 -7.77 -8.39
N ASP A 118 -3.80 -8.48 -7.90
CA ASP A 118 -2.51 -8.62 -8.58
C ASP A 118 -2.15 -10.10 -8.80
N ALA A 119 -1.96 -10.49 -10.06
CA ALA A 119 -1.49 -11.83 -10.45
C ALA A 119 0.04 -11.90 -10.69
N SER A 120 0.73 -10.76 -10.69
CA SER A 120 2.17 -10.64 -10.93
C SER A 120 2.98 -10.93 -9.66
N ASN A 121 4.18 -11.53 -9.84
CA ASN A 121 5.10 -11.88 -8.75
C ASN A 121 4.45 -12.75 -7.65
N VAL A 122 3.57 -13.67 -8.07
CA VAL A 122 2.93 -14.67 -7.21
C VAL A 122 3.49 -16.05 -7.51
N ASP A 123 3.00 -16.71 -8.56
CA ASP A 123 3.34 -18.10 -8.91
C ASP A 123 3.21 -18.37 -10.43
N GLY A 124 3.55 -17.37 -11.25
CA GLY A 124 3.47 -17.47 -12.70
C GLY A 124 2.04 -17.34 -13.25
N GLY A 125 1.16 -16.64 -12.53
CA GLY A 125 -0.22 -16.39 -12.95
C GLY A 125 -1.19 -17.55 -12.69
N LYS A 126 -0.85 -18.46 -11.76
CA LYS A 126 -1.79 -19.50 -11.30
C LYS A 126 -2.69 -18.99 -10.18
N SER A 127 -2.20 -18.02 -9.40
CA SER A 127 -2.92 -17.37 -8.32
C SER A 127 -2.92 -15.86 -8.48
N ALA A 128 -3.91 -15.22 -7.87
CA ALA A 128 -3.95 -13.78 -7.66
C ALA A 128 -3.92 -13.44 -6.17
N VAL A 129 -3.29 -12.33 -5.83
CA VAL A 129 -3.26 -11.75 -4.50
C VAL A 129 -4.30 -10.64 -4.45
N LEU A 130 -5.19 -10.69 -3.47
CA LEU A 130 -6.14 -9.63 -3.18
C LEU A 130 -5.51 -8.66 -2.17
N LEU A 131 -6.00 -7.42 -2.10
CA LEU A 131 -5.62 -6.51 -1.02
C LEU A 131 -5.97 -7.10 0.36
N PRO A 132 -5.27 -6.70 1.44
CA PRO A 132 -5.70 -6.98 2.80
C PRO A 132 -7.12 -6.48 3.02
N GLU A 133 -7.94 -7.21 3.76
CA GLU A 133 -9.32 -6.78 4.05
C GLU A 133 -9.37 -5.44 4.79
N ASN A 134 -8.35 -5.17 5.63
CA ASN A 134 -8.20 -3.92 6.34
C ASN A 134 -6.71 -3.64 6.62
N SER A 135 -6.05 -2.96 5.69
CA SER A 135 -4.63 -2.64 5.78
C SER A 135 -4.26 -1.75 6.98
N ASP A 136 -5.13 -0.84 7.43
CA ASP A 136 -4.91 -0.07 8.66
C ASP A 136 -4.81 -0.98 9.89
N ARG A 137 -5.70 -1.97 9.98
CA ARG A 137 -5.69 -2.97 11.06
C ARG A 137 -4.41 -3.81 11.01
N SER A 138 -3.99 -4.22 9.82
CA SER A 138 -2.73 -4.96 9.62
C SER A 138 -1.51 -4.12 10.04
N ALA A 139 -1.47 -2.83 9.65
CA ALA A 139 -0.44 -1.88 10.06
C ALA A 139 -0.40 -1.70 11.58
N ALA A 140 -1.56 -1.52 12.22
CA ALA A 140 -1.68 -1.34 13.66
C ALA A 140 -1.23 -2.58 14.44
N ARG A 141 -1.59 -3.79 13.95
CA ARG A 141 -1.15 -5.06 14.52
C ARG A 141 0.37 -5.18 14.46
N LEU A 142 0.98 -4.98 13.28
CA LEU A 142 2.43 -5.05 13.13
C LEU A 142 3.14 -4.02 14.02
N ARG A 143 2.66 -2.77 14.05
CA ARG A 143 3.18 -1.72 14.93
C ARG A 143 3.14 -2.13 16.40
N SER A 144 2.02 -2.68 16.86
CA SER A 144 1.88 -3.17 18.25
C SER A 144 2.85 -4.32 18.53
N GLN A 145 3.02 -5.24 17.60
CA GLN A 145 3.97 -6.35 17.71
C GLN A 145 5.41 -5.85 17.82
N ILE A 146 5.80 -4.87 16.99
CA ILE A 146 7.13 -4.24 17.04
C ILE A 146 7.34 -3.54 18.40
N LYS A 147 6.36 -2.79 18.88
CA LYS A 147 6.46 -2.13 20.20
C LYS A 147 6.68 -3.15 21.32
N LYS A 148 5.97 -4.28 21.29
CA LYS A 148 6.12 -5.36 22.28
C LYS A 148 7.49 -6.05 22.18
N ALA A 149 7.97 -6.32 20.98
CA ALA A 149 9.20 -7.08 20.76
C ALA A 149 10.47 -6.26 20.97
N PHE A 150 10.45 -4.97 20.65
CA PHE A 150 11.64 -4.11 20.63
C PHE A 150 11.57 -2.92 21.59
N GLY A 151 10.45 -2.69 22.27
CA GLY A 151 10.27 -1.55 23.17
C GLY A 151 10.18 -0.18 22.47
N ILE A 152 10.33 -0.11 21.16
CA ILE A 152 10.34 1.13 20.37
C ILE A 152 8.99 1.45 19.74
N SER A 153 8.72 2.75 19.59
CA SER A 153 7.52 3.24 18.92
C SER A 153 7.86 3.65 17.48
N VAL A 154 7.20 3.01 16.52
CA VAL A 154 7.33 3.30 15.08
C VAL A 154 5.98 3.69 14.48
N ALA A 155 5.98 4.16 13.23
CA ALA A 155 4.80 4.15 12.38
C ALA A 155 4.91 3.02 11.34
N VAL A 156 3.77 2.57 10.83
CA VAL A 156 3.70 1.57 9.76
C VAL A 156 2.81 2.10 8.65
N ILE A 157 3.27 2.01 7.40
CA ILE A 157 2.51 2.33 6.19
C ILE A 157 2.47 1.08 5.32
N VAL A 158 1.29 0.64 4.92
CA VAL A 158 1.11 -0.41 3.91
C VAL A 158 0.99 0.25 2.55
N SER A 159 1.84 -0.11 1.60
CA SER A 159 1.84 0.46 0.25
C SER A 159 1.34 -0.50 -0.82
N ASP A 160 0.82 0.08 -1.90
CA ASP A 160 0.61 -0.60 -3.18
C ASP A 160 0.92 0.33 -4.36
N SER A 161 1.19 -0.23 -5.54
CA SER A 161 1.53 0.51 -6.75
C SER A 161 0.26 0.84 -7.56
N PHE A 162 -0.14 2.12 -7.63
CA PHE A 162 -1.29 2.57 -8.42
C PHE A 162 -0.89 3.41 -9.64
N GLY A 163 -1.71 3.34 -10.68
CA GLY A 163 -1.71 4.34 -11.74
C GLY A 163 -2.47 5.60 -11.30
N ARG A 164 -2.38 6.67 -12.09
CA ARG A 164 -3.06 7.94 -11.78
C ARG A 164 -3.46 8.69 -13.06
N PRO A 165 -4.54 9.47 -13.03
CA PRO A 165 -4.99 10.21 -14.22
C PRO A 165 -3.90 11.11 -14.80
N TRP A 166 -3.87 11.20 -16.13
CA TRP A 166 -3.04 12.14 -16.91
C TRP A 166 -1.52 11.98 -16.80
N ARG A 167 -1.03 10.87 -16.23
CA ARG A 167 0.41 10.60 -16.12
C ARG A 167 0.71 9.13 -16.35
N GLU A 168 1.75 8.88 -17.12
CA GLU A 168 2.27 7.53 -17.37
C GLU A 168 3.07 7.01 -16.17
N GLY A 169 3.06 5.68 -16.03
CA GLY A 169 3.78 4.96 -14.96
C GLY A 169 2.99 4.83 -13.64
N LEU A 170 3.35 3.80 -12.88
CA LEU A 170 2.80 3.53 -11.56
C LEU A 170 3.60 4.26 -10.48
N THR A 171 2.95 4.58 -9.37
CA THR A 171 3.58 5.14 -8.18
C THR A 171 3.05 4.44 -6.93
N GLU A 172 3.84 4.39 -5.87
CA GLU A 172 3.39 3.77 -4.62
C GLU A 172 2.46 4.73 -3.86
N VAL A 173 1.38 4.20 -3.31
CA VAL A 173 0.45 4.94 -2.45
C VAL A 173 0.24 4.19 -1.15
N ALA A 174 -0.14 4.90 -0.09
CA ALA A 174 -0.51 4.32 1.18
C ALA A 174 -1.94 3.77 1.13
N ILE A 175 -2.08 2.46 1.31
CA ILE A 175 -3.38 1.79 1.44
C ILE A 175 -3.71 1.40 2.88
N GLY A 176 -2.78 1.58 3.81
CA GLY A 176 -2.97 1.41 5.25
C GLY A 176 -1.96 2.20 6.05
N VAL A 177 -2.33 2.75 7.21
CA VAL A 177 -1.42 3.50 8.09
C VAL A 177 -1.68 3.22 9.56
N ALA A 178 -0.63 3.30 10.37
CA ALA A 178 -0.72 3.25 11.83
C ALA A 178 0.41 4.06 12.49
N GLY A 179 0.05 4.89 13.48
CA GLY A 179 1.00 5.66 14.28
C GLY A 179 1.53 6.94 13.62
N ILE A 180 0.90 7.39 12.52
CA ILE A 180 1.23 8.59 11.77
C ILE A 180 -0.04 9.27 11.26
N GLN A 181 -0.04 10.60 11.17
CA GLN A 181 -1.07 11.33 10.42
C GLN A 181 -0.77 11.21 8.92
N PRO A 182 -1.68 10.65 8.10
CA PRO A 182 -1.41 10.43 6.68
C PRO A 182 -1.41 11.72 5.86
N LEU A 183 -2.04 12.76 6.38
CA LEU A 183 -2.11 14.09 5.80
C LEU A 183 -1.36 15.09 6.68
N HIS A 184 -0.60 15.99 6.07
CA HIS A 184 -0.17 17.23 6.69
C HIS A 184 -1.09 18.36 6.24
N ASP A 185 -1.88 18.91 7.16
CA ASP A 185 -2.86 19.94 6.87
C ASP A 185 -2.33 21.33 7.25
N TYR A 186 -2.00 22.14 6.25
CA TYR A 186 -1.55 23.52 6.44
C TYR A 186 -2.72 24.52 6.42
N ARG A 187 -3.97 24.07 6.25
CA ARG A 187 -5.11 24.98 6.19
C ARG A 187 -5.24 25.74 7.50
N GLY A 188 -5.25 27.06 7.39
CA GLY A 188 -5.28 27.96 8.53
C GLY A 188 -3.92 28.44 9.00
N GLU A 189 -2.84 27.77 8.62
CA GLU A 189 -1.47 28.22 8.86
C GLU A 189 -1.10 29.38 7.92
N ARG A 190 -0.05 30.13 8.28
CA ARG A 190 0.46 31.26 7.49
C ARG A 190 1.82 30.92 6.91
N ASP A 191 2.04 31.29 5.65
CA ASP A 191 3.34 31.19 5.02
C ASP A 191 4.33 32.26 5.54
N PRO A 192 5.62 32.23 5.14
CA PRO A 192 6.62 33.23 5.56
C PRO A 192 6.29 34.68 5.18
N HIS A 193 5.32 34.90 4.29
CA HIS A 193 4.84 36.22 3.86
C HIS A 193 3.51 36.61 4.53
N GLY A 194 3.02 35.80 5.46
CA GLY A 194 1.80 36.04 6.22
C GLY A 194 0.50 35.63 5.51
N TYR A 195 0.56 35.02 4.33
CA TYR A 195 -0.64 34.56 3.63
C TYR A 195 -1.22 33.31 4.29
N LYS A 196 -2.53 33.34 4.59
CA LYS A 196 -3.23 32.23 5.24
C LYS A 196 -3.60 31.16 4.21
N LEU A 197 -3.01 29.97 4.34
CA LEU A 197 -3.26 28.84 3.45
C LEU A 197 -4.70 28.31 3.63
N ARG A 198 -5.41 28.08 2.52
CA ARG A 198 -6.84 27.70 2.53
C ARG A 198 -7.13 26.29 2.06
N ALA A 199 -6.30 25.74 1.17
CA ALA A 199 -6.55 24.46 0.51
C ALA A 199 -5.36 23.49 0.57
N THR A 200 -4.26 23.89 1.21
CA THR A 200 -3.00 23.14 1.19
C THR A 200 -3.04 21.99 2.20
N THR A 201 -3.04 20.77 1.67
CA THR A 201 -2.88 19.55 2.45
C THR A 201 -1.97 18.61 1.66
N GLU A 202 -0.93 18.08 2.30
CA GLU A 202 0.03 17.17 1.69
C GLU A 202 -0.26 15.73 2.12
N ALA A 203 -0.20 14.79 1.17
CA ALA A 203 -0.39 13.36 1.43
C ALA A 203 0.93 12.71 1.86
N VAL A 204 1.43 13.08 3.03
CA VAL A 204 2.75 12.65 3.52
C VAL A 204 2.90 11.11 3.58
N ALA A 205 1.82 10.37 3.83
CA ALA A 205 1.89 8.91 3.77
C ALA A 205 2.12 8.37 2.35
N ASP A 206 1.52 9.00 1.33
CA ASP A 206 1.78 8.66 -0.08
C ASP A 206 3.19 9.05 -0.50
N GLU A 207 3.70 10.21 -0.05
CA GLU A 207 5.08 10.64 -0.32
C GLU A 207 6.11 9.66 0.26
N LEU A 208 5.90 9.20 1.50
CA LEU A 208 6.76 8.20 2.14
C LEU A 208 6.66 6.84 1.43
N ALA A 209 5.46 6.43 1.01
CA ALA A 209 5.26 5.21 0.22
C ALA A 209 6.00 5.30 -1.13
N CYS A 210 5.85 6.41 -1.85
CA CYS A 210 6.56 6.72 -3.09
C CYS A 210 8.07 6.64 -2.91
N ALA A 211 8.62 7.32 -1.89
CA ALA A 211 10.04 7.33 -1.61
C ALA A 211 10.58 5.93 -1.32
N ALA A 212 9.90 5.16 -0.46
CA ALA A 212 10.24 3.76 -0.20
C ALA A 212 10.23 2.91 -1.48
N GLY A 213 9.30 3.17 -2.40
CA GLY A 213 9.23 2.53 -3.71
C GLY A 213 10.52 2.59 -4.52
N LEU A 214 11.27 3.71 -4.42
CA LEU A 214 12.52 3.92 -5.16
C LEU A 214 13.62 2.93 -4.76
N VAL A 215 13.71 2.58 -3.47
CA VAL A 215 14.71 1.64 -2.96
C VAL A 215 14.19 0.20 -2.90
N CYS A 216 12.87 0.03 -2.78
CA CYS A 216 12.27 -1.30 -2.77
C CYS A 216 12.21 -1.92 -4.17
N GLY A 217 11.95 -1.16 -5.23
CA GLY A 217 11.82 -1.73 -6.59
C GLY A 217 10.77 -2.86 -6.71
N LYS A 218 10.67 -3.48 -7.89
CA LYS A 218 9.70 -4.58 -8.15
C LYS A 218 10.27 -5.99 -8.02
N LEU A 219 11.58 -6.14 -8.18
CA LEU A 219 12.25 -7.45 -8.33
C LEU A 219 13.31 -7.74 -7.24
N SER A 220 13.57 -6.78 -6.35
CA SER A 220 14.69 -6.83 -5.41
C SER A 220 14.48 -7.71 -4.17
N ARG A 221 13.28 -8.30 -4.01
CA ARG A 221 12.83 -8.97 -2.77
C ARG A 221 12.99 -8.10 -1.50
N THR A 222 12.83 -6.78 -1.63
CA THR A 222 12.81 -5.85 -0.48
C THR A 222 11.40 -5.27 -0.27
N PRO A 223 10.44 -6.06 0.24
CA PRO A 223 9.05 -5.60 0.42
C PRO A 223 8.89 -4.63 1.60
N VAL A 224 9.95 -4.34 2.35
CA VAL A 224 9.93 -3.43 3.49
C VAL A 224 11.03 -2.37 3.33
N CYS A 225 10.71 -1.13 3.63
CA CYS A 225 11.66 -0.03 3.76
C CYS A 225 11.50 0.64 5.12
N ILE A 226 12.62 0.93 5.77
CA ILE A 226 12.67 1.80 6.94
C ILE A 226 12.98 3.21 6.45
N VAL A 227 12.07 4.14 6.71
CA VAL A 227 12.30 5.57 6.54
C VAL A 227 12.70 6.17 7.88
N ARG A 228 13.92 6.67 7.96
CA ARG A 228 14.53 7.24 9.17
C ARG A 228 14.81 8.73 9.00
N GLY A 229 14.63 9.49 10.08
CA GLY A 229 14.85 10.95 10.08
C GLY A 229 13.62 11.77 9.74
N PHE A 230 12.51 11.14 9.32
CA PHE A 230 11.26 11.85 9.07
C PHE A 230 10.57 12.31 10.37
N SER A 231 10.40 13.63 10.52
CA SER A 231 9.88 14.30 11.71
C SER A 231 8.39 14.63 11.65
N GLY A 232 7.63 14.05 10.72
CA GLY A 232 6.20 14.35 10.57
C GLY A 232 5.32 13.94 11.75
N ARG A 233 4.10 14.49 11.76
CA ARG A 233 3.14 14.36 12.87
C ARG A 233 2.75 12.91 13.12
N ARG A 234 3.06 12.41 14.32
CA ARG A 234 2.58 11.12 14.84
C ARG A 234 1.12 11.23 15.24
N GLY A 235 0.40 10.10 15.23
CA GLY A 235 -0.96 10.06 15.75
C GLY A 235 -1.79 8.89 15.27
N ARG A 236 -3.10 9.00 15.50
CA ARG A 236 -4.11 8.08 14.98
C ARG A 236 -4.61 8.65 13.66
N GLY A 237 -4.24 8.01 12.56
CA GLY A 237 -4.75 8.31 11.22
C GLY A 237 -5.19 7.02 10.52
N SER A 238 -5.86 7.16 9.38
CA SER A 238 -6.38 6.06 8.57
C SER A 238 -6.09 6.29 7.09
N ALA A 239 -5.85 5.24 6.32
CA ALA A 239 -5.75 5.39 4.86
C ALA A 239 -7.06 5.91 4.23
N ARG A 240 -8.19 5.82 4.94
CA ARG A 240 -9.46 6.46 4.52
C ARG A 240 -9.40 7.98 4.53
N ASP A 241 -8.49 8.58 5.30
CA ASP A 241 -8.30 10.02 5.32
C ASP A 241 -7.70 10.52 3.98
N LEU A 242 -6.95 9.66 3.28
CA LEU A 242 -6.40 9.91 1.93
C LEU A 242 -7.48 9.76 0.83
N VAL A 243 -8.56 9.03 1.10
CA VAL A 243 -9.63 8.78 0.12
C VAL A 243 -10.53 9.99 0.02
N ARG A 244 -10.53 10.63 -1.15
CA ARG A 244 -11.45 11.74 -1.45
C ARG A 244 -12.91 11.28 -1.40
N LYS A 245 -13.74 12.01 -0.65
CA LYS A 245 -15.19 11.77 -0.48
C LYS A 245 -16.00 12.30 -1.69
N LYS A 246 -17.32 12.48 -1.53
CA LYS A 246 -18.34 12.73 -2.59
C LYS A 246 -18.09 13.86 -3.61
N ASN A 247 -17.05 14.68 -3.48
CA ASN A 247 -16.80 15.84 -4.35
C ASN A 247 -15.61 15.62 -5.30
N ASP A 248 -15.35 14.38 -5.71
CA ASP A 248 -14.25 14.09 -6.64
C ASP A 248 -14.71 14.30 -8.09
N LEU A 249 -14.28 15.40 -8.71
CA LEU A 249 -14.64 15.79 -10.08
C LEU A 249 -14.16 14.79 -11.14
N PHE A 250 -13.24 13.88 -10.79
CA PHE A 250 -12.68 12.89 -11.70
C PHE A 250 -13.33 11.49 -11.57
N ARG A 251 -14.32 11.33 -10.68
CA ARG A 251 -15.04 10.06 -10.44
C ARG A 251 -16.20 9.80 -11.39
#